data_AF-S4RSQ1-F1
#
_entry.id   AF-S4RSQ1-F1
#
_cell.length_a   1.000
_cell.length_b   1.000
_cell.length_c   1.000
_cell.angle_alpha   90.00
_cell.angle_beta   90.00
_cell.angle_gamma   90.00
#
_symmetry.space_group_name_H-M   'P 1'
#
loop_
_entity.id
_entity.type
_entity.pdbx_description
1 polymer ?
#
loop_
_entity_poly.entity_id
_entity_poly.type
_entity_poly.pdbx_seq_one_letter_code
_entity_poly.pdbx_strand_id
1 'polypeptide(L)' 'FSPLLPNPQEPRHLQCFAEITESNVYTVLSPRKTHNAPSDFCFCLKPNKAGGVKDLKLLCAEDEQSKACWMTSMRLFK' A
#
# COMPACT_ATOMS: atom_id res chain seq x y z
N PHE A 1 31.77 20.29 -2.18
CA PHE A 1 30.41 20.78 -2.48
C PHE A 1 29.56 19.61 -2.93
N SER A 2 28.96 18.87 -2.00
CA SER A 2 28.02 17.80 -2.36
C SER A 2 26.73 18.47 -2.81
N PRO A 3 26.18 18.15 -4.00
CA PRO A 3 24.95 18.76 -4.46
C PRO A 3 23.83 18.32 -3.52
N LEU A 4 23.04 19.29 -3.03
CA LEU A 4 21.82 19.02 -2.29
C LEU A 4 20.90 18.24 -3.23
N LEU A 5 20.78 16.93 -3.02
CA LEU A 5 19.80 16.13 -3.73
C LEU A 5 18.41 16.73 -3.46
N PRO A 6 17.55 16.88 -4.49
CA PRO A 6 16.20 17.40 -4.29
C PRO A 6 15.48 16.57 -3.24
N ASN A 7 14.74 17.24 -2.35
CA ASN A 7 14.05 16.54 -1.27
C ASN A 7 12.89 15.72 -1.88
N PRO A 8 12.91 14.38 -1.79
CA PRO A 8 11.88 13.54 -2.38
C PRO A 8 10.51 13.73 -1.71
N GLN A 9 10.47 14.37 -0.54
CA GLN A 9 9.24 14.69 0.19
C GLN A 9 8.59 16.01 -0.26
N GLU A 10 9.14 16.71 -1.24
CA GLU A 10 8.49 17.89 -1.80
C GLU A 10 7.12 17.52 -2.43
N PRO A 11 6.06 18.34 -2.23
CA PRO A 11 4.72 18.03 -2.71
C PRO A 11 4.63 17.69 -4.20
N ARG A 12 5.53 18.28 -5.01
CA ARG A 12 5.60 18.06 -6.46
C ARG A 12 6.12 16.67 -6.87
N HIS A 13 6.80 15.96 -5.97
CA HIS A 13 7.32 14.61 -6.19
C HIS A 13 6.39 13.53 -5.59
N LEU A 14 5.37 13.94 -4.83
CA LEU A 14 4.39 13.03 -4.24
C LEU A 14 3.23 12.80 -5.20
N GLN A 15 2.86 11.54 -5.37
CA GLN A 15 1.65 11.15 -6.08
C GLN A 15 0.64 10.55 -5.11
N CYS A 16 -0.63 10.92 -5.25
CA CYS A 16 -1.69 10.32 -4.47
C CYS A 16 -1.84 8.85 -4.88
N PHE A 17 -1.48 7.94 -3.97
CA PHE A 17 -1.60 6.52 -4.20
C PHE A 17 -3.04 6.05 -3.97
N ALA A 18 -3.64 6.31 -2.82
CA ALA A 18 -5.03 5.91 -2.55
C ALA A 18 -5.63 6.76 -1.45
N GLU A 19 -6.95 6.92 -1.49
CA GLU A 19 -7.71 7.53 -0.41
C GLU A 19 -8.14 6.45 0.60
N ILE A 20 -7.58 6.51 1.81
CA ILE A 20 -7.76 5.47 2.83
C ILE A 20 -9.19 5.47 3.39
N THR A 21 -9.79 6.65 3.56
CA THR A 21 -11.16 6.85 4.04
C THR A 21 -12.19 6.17 3.12
N GLU A 22 -12.00 6.30 1.81
CA GLU A 22 -12.82 5.69 0.77
C GLU A 22 -12.41 4.25 0.43
N SER A 23 -11.50 3.64 1.19
CA SER A 23 -11.00 2.29 0.97
C SER A 23 -11.09 1.40 2.22
N ASN A 24 -10.95 0.09 2.01
CA ASN A 24 -10.75 -0.89 3.07
C ASN A 24 -9.44 -1.64 2.84
N VAL A 25 -8.73 -1.94 3.95
CA VAL A 25 -7.47 -2.69 3.91
C VAL A 25 -7.70 -4.18 4.21
N TYR A 26 -7.12 -5.05 3.39
CA TYR A 26 -7.24 -6.50 3.51
C TYR A 26 -5.88 -7.18 3.43
N THR A 27 -5.74 -8.31 4.12
CA THR A 27 -4.60 -9.22 3.92
C THR A 27 -4.80 -10.00 2.63
N VAL A 28 -3.75 -10.13 1.82
CA VAL A 28 -3.83 -10.96 0.61
C VAL A 28 -3.42 -12.39 0.94
N LEU A 29 -4.28 -13.34 0.60
CA LEU A 29 -4.02 -14.76 0.81
C LEU A 29 -3.28 -15.35 -0.39
N SER A 30 -2.27 -16.18 -0.12
CA SER A 30 -1.42 -16.83 -1.14
C SER A 30 -0.89 -15.87 -2.23
N PRO A 31 -0.35 -14.68 -1.88
CA PRO A 31 -0.03 -13.62 -2.85
C PRO A 31 1.03 -14.04 -3.88
N ARG A 32 1.94 -14.96 -3.52
CA ARG A 32 2.90 -15.55 -4.46
C ARG A 32 2.23 -16.36 -5.57
N LYS A 33 1.11 -17.03 -5.27
CA LYS A 33 0.38 -17.87 -6.24
C LYS A 33 -0.58 -17.07 -7.10
N THR A 34 -1.26 -16.08 -6.51
CA THR A 34 -2.34 -15.33 -7.17
C THR A 34 -1.83 -14.10 -7.91
N HIS A 35 -0.74 -13.49 -7.45
CA HIS A 35 -0.24 -12.21 -7.96
C HIS A 35 1.27 -12.18 -8.27
N ASN A 36 1.95 -13.34 -8.25
CA ASN A 36 3.41 -13.43 -8.41
C ASN A 36 4.17 -12.45 -7.49
N ALA A 37 3.65 -12.25 -6.28
CA ALA A 37 4.19 -11.28 -5.35
C ALA A 37 5.61 -11.67 -4.89
N PRO A 38 6.48 -10.69 -4.58
CA PRO A 38 7.83 -10.96 -4.10
C PRO A 38 7.87 -11.57 -2.69
N SER A 39 6.78 -11.46 -1.91
CA SER A 39 6.70 -11.87 -0.50
C SER A 39 5.30 -12.43 -0.18
N ASP A 40 5.19 -13.17 0.93
CA ASP A 40 3.88 -13.55 1.52
C ASP A 40 3.27 -12.42 2.36
N PHE A 41 4.04 -11.39 2.70
CA PHE A 41 3.62 -10.29 3.57
C PHE A 41 2.91 -9.18 2.79
N CYS A 42 1.91 -9.54 1.99
CA CYS A 42 1.17 -8.59 1.17
C CYS A 42 -0.22 -8.27 1.73
N PHE A 43 -0.64 -7.03 1.50
CA PHE A 43 -1.94 -6.49 1.84
C PHE A 43 -2.43 -5.61 0.68
N CYS A 44 -3.72 -5.32 0.64
CA CYS A 44 -4.30 -4.53 -0.44
C CYS A 44 -5.30 -3.51 0.07
N LEU A 45 -5.44 -2.44 -0.71
CA LEU A 45 -6.49 -1.44 -0.56
C LEU A 45 -7.55 -1.69 -1.63
N LYS A 46 -8.79 -1.90 -1.18
CA LYS A 46 -9.96 -2.03 -2.06
C LYS A 46 -10.85 -0.80 -1.86
N PRO A 47 -11.14 -0.03 -2.92
CA PRO A 47 -12.10 1.06 -2.85
C PRO A 47 -13.49 0.59 -2.39
N ASN A 48 -14.19 1.41 -1.61
CA ASN A 48 -15.54 1.13 -1.13
C ASN A 48 -16.57 1.18 -2.27
N LYS A 49 -16.39 2.14 -3.19
CA LYS A 49 -17.18 2.22 -4.42
C LYS A 49 -16.73 1.13 -5.36
N ALA A 50 -17.67 0.54 -6.12
CA ALA A 50 -17.46 -0.66 -6.94
C ALA A 50 -16.39 -0.45 -8.04
N GLY A 51 -15.13 -0.55 -7.64
CA GLY A 51 -14.00 -0.79 -8.51
C GLY A 51 -13.82 -2.29 -8.67
N GLY A 52 -13.59 -2.74 -9.90
CA GLY A 52 -13.33 -4.15 -10.15
C GLY A 52 -12.03 -4.60 -9.50
N VAL A 53 -11.65 -5.87 -9.68
CA VAL A 53 -10.35 -6.41 -9.23
C VAL A 53 -9.17 -5.59 -9.77
N LYS A 54 -9.36 -4.88 -10.89
CA LYS A 54 -8.35 -4.01 -11.53
C LYS A 54 -8.00 -2.76 -10.73
N ASP A 55 -8.86 -2.32 -9.81
CA ASP A 55 -8.65 -1.12 -8.99
C ASP A 55 -8.01 -1.45 -7.63
N LEU A 56 -7.74 -2.73 -7.38
CA LEU A 56 -7.10 -3.19 -6.16
C LEU A 56 -5.63 -2.76 -6.13
N LYS A 57 -5.25 -1.98 -5.12
CA LYS A 57 -3.85 -1.60 -4.94
C LYS A 57 -3.16 -2.59 -4.02
N LEU A 58 -2.33 -3.45 -4.60
CA LEU A 58 -1.54 -4.44 -3.87
C LEU A 58 -0.23 -3.80 -3.36
N LEU A 59 0.08 -4.02 -2.09
CA LEU A 59 1.35 -3.64 -1.47
C LEU A 59 1.97 -4.89 -0.85
N CYS A 60 3.29 -4.99 -0.92
CA CYS A 60 4.04 -6.06 -0.27
C CYS A 60 5.04 -5.44 0.68
N ALA A 61 4.95 -5.85 1.95
CA ALA A 61 5.90 -5.45 2.98
C ALA A 61 7.12 -6.37 2.96
N GLU A 62 8.21 -5.88 3.54
CA GLU A 62 9.46 -6.63 3.71
C GLU A 62 9.26 -7.80 4.69
N ASP A 63 8.53 -7.57 5.77
CA ASP A 63 8.30 -8.53 6.85
C ASP A 63 6.88 -8.45 7.44
N GLU A 64 6.54 -9.38 8.33
CA GLU A 64 5.22 -9.45 8.97
C GLU A 64 4.94 -8.27 9.92
N GLN A 65 5.95 -7.79 10.64
CA GLN A 65 5.84 -6.65 11.57
C GLN A 65 5.47 -5.38 10.80
N SER A 66 6.18 -5.13 9.70
CA SER A 66 5.94 -4.01 8.79
C SER A 66 4.54 -4.08 8.18
N LYS A 67 4.10 -5.27 7.73
CA LYS A 67 2.71 -5.49 7.26
C LYS A 67 1.69 -5.15 8.35
N ALA A 68 1.88 -5.65 9.56
CA ALA A 68 0.97 -5.42 10.68
C ALA A 68 0.92 -3.94 11.07
N CYS A 69 2.06 -3.26 11.08
CA CYS A 69 2.17 -1.82 11.34
C CYS A 69 1.38 -1.00 10.31
N TRP A 70 1.60 -1.24 9.01
CA TRP A 70 0.88 -0.57 7.93
C TRP A 70 -0.62 -0.79 8.02
N MET A 71 -1.06 -2.04 8.17
CA MET A 71 -2.49 -2.36 8.26
C MET A 71 -3.14 -1.71 9.49
N THR A 72 -2.46 -1.69 10.63
CA THR A 72 -2.98 -1.07 11.85
C THR A 72 -3.06 0.44 11.70
N SER A 73 -2.02 1.08 11.17
CA SER A 73 -2.01 2.52 10.90
C SER A 73 -3.16 2.93 9.96
N MET A 74 -3.36 2.20 8.85
CA MET A 74 -4.46 2.48 7.91
C MET A 74 -5.84 2.30 8.54
N ARG A 75 -6.00 1.33 9.46
CA ARG A 75 -7.25 1.13 10.20
C ARG A 75 -7.51 2.20 11.25
N LEU A 76 -6.47 2.70 11.92
CA LEU A 76 -6.57 3.78 12.90
C LEU A 76 -6.85 5.13 12.26
N PHE A 77 -6.41 5.33 11.01
CA PHE A 77 -6.65 6.56 10.26
C PHE A 77 -8.09 6.70 9.75
N LYS A 78 -8.81 5.57 9.61
CA LYS A 78 -10.15 5.53 9.01
C LYS A 78 -11.22 6.06 9.95
#